data_AF-A0A3G9JSH6-F1
#
_entry.id   AF-A0A3G9JSH6-F1
#
_cell.length_a   1.000
_cell.length_b   1.000
_cell.length_c   1.000
_cell.angle_alpha   90.00
_cell.angle_beta   90.00
_cell.angle_gamma   90.00
#
_symmetry.space_group_name_H-M   'P 1'
#
loop_
_entity.id
_entity.type
_entity.pdbx_description
1 polymer ?
#
loop_
_entity_poly.entity_id
_entity_poly.type
_entity_poly.pdbx_seq_one_letter_code
_entity_poly.pdbx_strand_id
1 'polypeptide(L)'
;MEIQNIAANLSNIKLDQFQIEQILDMVEEYIEANETASTPIIEHCPKCPEKHPKMIKAGHTKSGKQMYRCKSCNKRFVADTGQLTFYSHQSLSKWKVVLKDTLNGLALRETAFKIGVHYVTVFRMRHKLLHFIEMILANDSVGDVAEIDEKYILASHKGTKLEGVDPRKHGSIAPKPGITDILVCIMTVVSRGGNTFIHTYNTGRPTDVNGYEFCQHIDKESYCFTDGINIYDWSLKKRNCGVKHLKLDVLLTI
;
A
#
# COMPACT_ATOMS: atom_id res chain seq x y z
N MET A 1 17.79 3.10 25.73
CA MET A 1 16.78 3.80 26.56
C MET A 1 15.51 3.02 26.37
N GLU A 2 15.30 2.10 27.30
CA GLU A 2 14.48 0.91 27.14
C GLU A 2 13.00 1.26 26.99
N ILE A 3 12.30 0.52 26.15
CA ILE A 3 10.85 0.59 25.86
C ILE A 3 10.00 0.76 27.13
N GLN A 4 10.47 0.22 28.27
CA GLN A 4 9.89 0.40 29.60
C GLN A 4 9.66 1.87 29.99
N ASN A 5 10.57 2.77 29.61
CA ASN A 5 10.46 4.20 29.92
C ASN A 5 9.41 4.90 29.03
N ILE A 6 9.14 4.36 27.84
CA ILE A 6 8.06 4.84 26.95
C ILE A 6 6.71 4.35 27.49
N ALA A 7 6.61 3.07 27.85
CA ALA A 7 5.41 2.48 28.45
C ALA A 7 4.97 3.25 29.71
N ALA A 8 5.89 3.57 30.62
CA ALA A 8 5.60 4.35 31.83
C ALA A 8 5.11 5.78 31.55
N ASN A 9 5.54 6.39 30.44
CA ASN A 9 5.07 7.71 30.03
C ASN A 9 3.70 7.65 29.33
N LEU A 10 3.44 6.59 28.54
CA LEU A 10 2.14 6.36 27.91
C LEU A 10 1.05 6.04 28.94
N SER A 11 1.37 5.33 30.02
CA SER A 11 0.42 5.06 31.11
C SER A 11 -0.02 6.31 31.88
N ASN A 12 0.74 7.42 31.79
CA ASN A 12 0.34 8.71 32.37
C ASN A 12 -0.65 9.48 31.49
N ILE A 13 -0.87 9.02 30.25
CA ILE A 13 -1.92 9.49 29.35
C ILE A 13 -3.11 8.55 29.54
N LYS A 14 -4.35 9.06 29.56
CA LYS A 14 -5.57 8.24 29.69
C LYS A 14 -5.85 7.43 28.42
N LEU A 15 -4.95 6.52 28.09
CA LEU A 15 -5.10 5.55 27.02
C LEU A 15 -5.57 4.22 27.60
N ASP A 16 -6.40 3.49 26.86
CA ASP A 16 -6.72 2.11 27.21
C ASP A 16 -5.54 1.17 26.89
N GLN A 17 -5.60 -0.06 27.41
CA GLN A 17 -4.53 -1.05 27.26
C GLN A 17 -4.23 -1.37 25.79
N PHE A 18 -5.27 -1.44 24.96
CA PHE A 18 -5.14 -1.74 23.54
C PHE A 18 -4.44 -0.60 22.78
N GLN A 19 -4.78 0.64 23.09
CA GLN A 19 -4.11 1.83 22.53
C GLN A 19 -2.64 1.90 22.94
N ILE A 20 -2.30 1.52 24.17
CA ILE A 20 -0.90 1.48 24.64
C ILE A 20 -0.12 0.43 23.85
N GLU A 21 -0.66 -0.78 23.71
CA GLU A 21 -0.04 -1.87 22.94
C GLU A 21 0.22 -1.44 21.49
N GLN A 22 -0.77 -0.87 20.79
CA GLN A 22 -0.60 -0.38 19.41
C GLN A 22 0.51 0.69 19.26
N ILE A 23 0.63 1.61 20.22
CA ILE A 23 1.67 2.65 20.16
C ILE A 23 3.04 2.02 20.40
N LEU A 24 3.15 1.06 21.33
CA LEU A 24 4.40 0.37 21.61
C LEU A 24 4.86 -0.40 20.37
N ASP A 25 3.97 -1.16 19.72
CA ASP A 25 4.25 -1.89 18.48
C ASP A 25 4.77 -0.94 17.39
N MET A 26 4.06 0.18 17.16
CA MET A 26 4.47 1.18 16.18
C MET A 26 5.85 1.80 16.49
N VAL A 27 6.16 2.05 17.77
CA VAL A 27 7.46 2.58 18.18
C VAL A 27 8.57 1.56 17.98
N GLU A 28 8.34 0.29 18.32
CA GLU A 28 9.26 -0.82 18.09
C GLU A 28 9.58 -0.95 16.60
N GLU A 29 8.56 -0.95 15.73
CA GLU A 29 8.74 -0.96 14.27
C GLU A 29 9.61 0.21 13.78
N TYR A 30 9.39 1.43 14.30
CA TYR A 30 10.23 2.58 13.93
C TYR A 30 11.68 2.43 14.42
N ILE A 31 11.89 1.87 15.61
CA ILE A 31 13.24 1.60 16.14
C ILE A 31 13.95 0.60 15.23
N GLU A 32 13.31 -0.52 14.90
CA GLU A 32 13.85 -1.53 13.99
C GLU A 32 14.15 -0.96 12.60
N ALA A 33 13.23 -0.14 12.05
CA ALA A 33 13.44 0.54 10.78
C ALA A 33 14.64 1.50 10.82
N ASN A 34 14.83 2.22 11.94
CA ASN A 34 15.97 3.11 12.13
C ASN A 34 17.30 2.33 12.23
N GLU A 35 17.32 1.21 12.95
CA GLU A 35 18.49 0.33 13.03
C GLU A 35 18.84 -0.26 11.66
N THR A 36 17.84 -0.79 10.95
CA THR A 36 17.99 -1.33 9.59
C THR A 36 18.50 -0.28 8.62
N ALA A 37 18.03 0.98 8.74
CA ALA A 37 18.51 2.09 7.92
C ALA A 37 19.97 2.48 8.23
N SER A 38 20.43 2.28 9.46
CA SER A 38 21.80 2.58 9.91
C SER A 38 22.81 1.54 9.40
N THR A 39 22.40 0.27 9.30
CA THR A 39 23.22 -0.83 8.77
C THR A 39 22.52 -1.54 7.61
N PRO A 40 22.63 -1.03 6.37
CA PRO A 40 21.98 -1.67 5.22
C PRO A 40 22.64 -3.02 4.93
N ILE A 41 22.04 -4.09 5.45
CA ILE A 41 22.39 -5.46 5.09
C ILE A 41 21.77 -5.73 3.72
N ILE A 42 22.62 -5.88 2.71
CA ILE A 42 22.17 -6.25 1.37
C ILE A 42 21.97 -7.77 1.36
N GLU A 43 20.76 -8.21 1.69
CA GLU A 43 20.43 -9.65 1.73
C GLU A 43 20.48 -10.30 0.35
N HIS A 44 20.11 -9.58 -0.71
CA HIS A 44 20.02 -10.13 -2.06
C HIS A 44 20.71 -9.21 -3.08
N CYS A 45 21.33 -9.79 -4.11
CA CYS A 45 21.83 -8.98 -5.21
C CYS A 45 20.66 -8.47 -6.06
N PRO A 46 20.52 -7.16 -6.34
CA PRO A 46 19.41 -6.66 -7.16
C PRO A 46 19.56 -6.95 -8.66
N LYS A 47 20.56 -7.75 -9.05
CA LYS A 47 20.92 -8.02 -10.46
C LYS A 47 21.13 -9.51 -10.77
N CYS A 48 21.07 -10.39 -9.77
CA CYS A 48 21.13 -11.84 -9.91
C CYS A 48 20.42 -12.51 -8.72
N PRO A 49 19.94 -13.75 -8.84
CA PRO A 49 19.14 -14.42 -7.80
C PRO A 49 19.94 -14.87 -6.57
N GLU A 50 21.17 -14.39 -6.39
CA GLU A 50 22.06 -14.80 -5.31
C GLU A 50 21.58 -14.21 -3.97
N LYS A 51 21.38 -15.08 -2.97
CA LYS A 51 21.14 -14.70 -1.57
C LYS A 51 22.48 -14.58 -0.82
N HIS A 52 22.60 -13.56 0.02
CA HIS A 52 23.80 -13.14 0.75
C HIS A 52 25.09 -13.11 -0.09
N PRO A 53 25.08 -12.40 -1.23
CA PRO A 53 26.24 -12.32 -2.11
C PRO A 53 27.44 -11.66 -1.42
N LYS A 54 28.66 -12.16 -1.69
CA LYS A 54 29.89 -11.43 -1.32
C LYS A 54 29.95 -10.12 -2.10
N MET A 55 29.91 -9.01 -1.37
CA MET A 55 29.93 -7.65 -1.92
C MET A 55 31.27 -6.96 -1.66
N ILE A 56 31.71 -6.14 -2.62
CA ILE A 56 32.85 -5.23 -2.45
C ILE A 56 32.45 -3.80 -2.76
N LYS A 57 33.08 -2.84 -2.09
CA LYS A 57 32.95 -1.41 -2.42
C LYS A 57 33.52 -1.15 -3.81
N ALA A 58 32.77 -0.45 -4.65
CA ALA A 58 33.07 -0.23 -6.07
C ALA A 58 33.03 1.25 -6.47
N GLY A 59 33.54 2.13 -5.58
CA GLY A 59 33.55 3.58 -5.77
C GLY A 59 32.23 4.24 -5.37
N HIS A 60 32.04 5.49 -5.82
CA HIS A 60 30.86 6.30 -5.50
C HIS A 60 30.15 6.79 -6.77
N THR A 61 28.84 7.01 -6.68
CA THR A 61 28.09 7.69 -7.75
C THR A 61 28.50 9.16 -7.85
N LYS A 62 28.09 9.84 -8.93
CA LYS A 62 28.27 11.29 -9.07
C LYS A 62 27.64 12.10 -7.92
N SER A 63 26.63 11.53 -7.26
CA SER A 63 25.96 12.12 -6.09
C SER A 63 26.59 11.71 -4.76
N GLY A 64 27.74 11.04 -4.76
CA GLY A 64 28.47 10.62 -3.56
C GLY A 64 27.95 9.34 -2.88
N LYS A 65 27.00 8.60 -3.48
CA LYS A 65 26.49 7.35 -2.87
C LYS A 65 27.47 6.21 -3.07
N GLN A 66 27.71 5.39 -2.05
CA GLN A 66 28.56 4.20 -2.15
C GLN A 66 27.95 3.20 -3.14
N MET A 67 28.75 2.80 -4.13
CA MET A 67 28.42 1.69 -5.03
C MET A 67 29.01 0.38 -4.51
N TYR A 68 28.27 -0.70 -4.68
CA TYR A 68 28.67 -2.07 -4.36
C TYR A 68 28.76 -2.88 -5.64
N ARG A 69 29.65 -3.87 -5.68
CA ARG A 69 29.77 -4.85 -6.76
C ARG A 69 29.57 -6.25 -6.20
N CYS A 70 28.64 -6.99 -6.78
CA CYS A 70 28.41 -8.40 -6.47
C CYS A 70 29.53 -9.25 -7.06
N LYS A 71 30.15 -10.14 -6.27
CA LYS A 71 31.17 -11.06 -6.79
C LYS A 71 30.59 -12.17 -7.68
N SER A 72 29.34 -12.57 -7.48
CA SER A 72 28.71 -13.64 -8.27
C SER A 72 28.38 -13.19 -9.69
N CYS A 73 27.78 -12.00 -9.88
CA CYS A 73 27.38 -11.50 -11.21
C CYS A 73 28.22 -10.34 -11.75
N ASN A 74 29.19 -9.84 -10.98
CA ASN A 74 30.08 -8.72 -11.34
C ASN A 74 29.39 -7.37 -11.63
N LYS A 75 28.07 -7.25 -11.45
CA LYS A 75 27.33 -6.01 -11.67
C LYS A 75 27.42 -5.07 -10.46
N ARG A 76 27.37 -3.76 -10.74
CA ARG A 76 27.38 -2.69 -9.74
C ARG A 76 25.96 -2.21 -9.43
N PHE A 77 25.73 -1.77 -8.20
CA PHE A 77 24.48 -1.18 -7.73
C PHE A 77 24.75 -0.32 -6.48
N VAL A 78 23.74 0.37 -5.97
CA VAL A 78 23.81 1.17 -4.71
C VAL A 78 22.88 0.55 -3.67
N ALA A 79 23.13 0.76 -2.39
CA ALA A 79 22.35 0.13 -1.31
C ALA A 79 20.84 0.44 -1.39
N ASP A 80 20.47 1.62 -1.87
CA ASP A 80 19.07 2.03 -2.04
C ASP A 80 18.43 1.53 -3.35
N THR A 81 19.01 0.54 -4.03
CA THR A 81 18.41 -0.04 -5.24
C THR A 81 17.05 -0.65 -4.91
N GLY A 82 16.01 -0.24 -5.64
CA GLY A 82 14.62 -0.68 -5.40
C GLY A 82 13.87 0.16 -4.35
N GLN A 83 14.56 1.04 -3.61
CA GLN A 83 13.94 1.93 -2.64
C GLN A 83 13.22 3.11 -3.31
N LEU A 84 12.27 3.72 -2.59
CA LEU A 84 11.46 4.85 -3.05
C LEU A 84 12.28 5.99 -3.68
N THR A 85 13.44 6.31 -3.14
CA THR A 85 14.26 7.46 -3.61
C THR A 85 15.35 7.07 -4.61
N PHE A 86 15.46 5.79 -4.97
CA PHE A 86 16.43 5.29 -5.96
C PHE A 86 16.40 6.07 -7.28
N TYR A 87 17.56 6.47 -7.82
CA TYR A 87 17.66 7.33 -9.03
C TYR A 87 16.91 8.67 -8.98
N SER A 88 16.37 9.09 -7.84
CA SER A 88 15.78 10.41 -7.73
C SER A 88 16.87 11.47 -7.64
N HIS A 89 16.73 12.52 -8.45
CA HIS A 89 17.58 13.71 -8.36
C HIS A 89 17.01 14.75 -7.38
N GLN A 90 15.89 14.45 -6.71
CA GLN A 90 15.27 15.34 -5.73
C GLN A 90 15.74 14.97 -4.32
N SER A 91 15.94 16.00 -3.49
CA SER A 91 16.34 15.84 -2.10
C SER A 91 15.27 15.13 -1.26
N LEU A 92 15.68 14.55 -0.13
CA LEU A 92 14.76 13.94 0.83
C LEU A 92 13.70 14.93 1.32
N SER A 93 14.06 16.21 1.53
CA SER A 93 13.11 17.25 1.92
C SER A 93 11.97 17.43 0.91
N LYS A 94 12.27 17.38 -0.39
CA LYS A 94 11.25 17.45 -1.44
C LYS A 94 10.39 16.19 -1.49
N TRP A 95 10.98 15.01 -1.28
CA TRP A 95 10.22 13.76 -1.15
C TRP A 95 9.24 13.78 0.01
N LYS A 96 9.62 14.33 1.17
CA LYS A 96 8.71 14.49 2.32
C LYS A 96 7.48 15.35 1.97
N VAL A 97 7.68 16.44 1.22
CA VAL A 97 6.57 17.28 0.73
C VAL A 97 5.69 16.50 -0.24
N VAL A 98 6.27 15.78 -1.22
CA VAL A 98 5.49 14.97 -2.17
C VAL A 98 4.69 13.89 -1.44
N LEU A 99 5.26 13.21 -0.45
CA LEU A 99 4.57 12.21 0.35
C LEU A 99 3.38 12.82 1.09
N LYS A 100 3.62 13.88 1.87
CA LYS A 100 2.57 14.59 2.62
C LYS A 100 1.47 15.11 1.70
N ASP A 101 1.82 15.78 0.62
CA ASP A 101 0.85 16.36 -0.32
C ASP A 101 0.04 15.28 -1.06
N THR A 102 0.65 14.12 -1.33
CA THR A 102 -0.05 13.00 -1.97
C THR A 102 -1.09 12.40 -1.02
N LEU A 103 -0.74 12.17 0.26
CA LEU A 103 -1.67 11.67 1.27
C LEU A 103 -2.83 12.66 1.54
N ASN A 104 -2.57 13.96 1.46
CA ASN A 104 -3.60 15.00 1.60
C ASN A 104 -4.39 15.28 0.30
N GLY A 105 -4.16 14.51 -0.78
CA GLY A 105 -4.91 14.66 -2.03
C GLY A 105 -4.64 15.96 -2.81
N LEU A 106 -3.53 16.65 -2.56
CA LEU A 106 -3.24 17.95 -3.18
C LEU A 106 -2.90 17.83 -4.68
N ALA A 107 -3.22 18.89 -5.43
CA ALA A 107 -3.01 18.93 -6.86
C ALA A 107 -1.51 18.95 -7.22
N LEU A 108 -1.14 18.29 -8.32
CA LEU A 108 0.26 18.21 -8.78
C LEU A 108 0.93 19.57 -8.97
N ARG A 109 0.18 20.57 -9.45
CA ARG A 109 0.69 21.93 -9.68
C ARG A 109 1.01 22.66 -8.37
N GLU A 110 0.19 22.46 -7.34
CA GLU A 110 0.41 23.04 -6.01
C GLU A 110 1.67 22.47 -5.37
N THR A 111 1.80 21.13 -5.38
CA THR A 111 3.03 20.47 -4.89
C THR A 111 4.25 20.92 -5.68
N ALA A 112 4.14 21.04 -7.00
CA ALA A 112 5.24 21.47 -7.87
C ALA A 112 5.72 22.88 -7.56
N PHE A 113 4.78 23.79 -7.28
CA PHE A 113 5.07 25.14 -6.81
C PHE A 113 5.84 25.11 -5.47
N LYS A 114 5.35 24.34 -4.48
CA LYS A 114 6.01 24.24 -3.16
C LYS A 114 7.46 23.75 -3.22
N ILE A 115 7.77 22.79 -4.10
CA ILE A 115 9.12 22.21 -4.19
C ILE A 115 9.99 22.81 -5.31
N GLY A 116 9.47 23.81 -6.04
CA GLY A 116 10.18 24.52 -7.10
C GLY A 116 10.60 23.62 -8.27
N VAL A 117 9.68 22.82 -8.81
CA VAL A 117 9.94 21.97 -9.99
C VAL A 117 8.79 22.03 -11.00
N HIS A 118 9.00 21.52 -12.21
CA HIS A 118 7.92 21.34 -13.18
C HIS A 118 6.94 20.25 -12.73
N TYR A 119 5.62 20.41 -12.99
CA TYR A 119 4.59 19.47 -12.50
C TYR A 119 4.80 18.02 -12.96
N VAL A 120 5.42 17.81 -14.13
CA VAL A 120 5.77 16.48 -14.65
C VAL A 120 6.76 15.75 -13.72
N THR A 121 7.65 16.48 -13.06
CA THR A 121 8.57 15.92 -12.06
C THR A 121 7.80 15.40 -10.85
N VAL A 122 6.85 16.20 -10.32
CA VAL A 122 5.97 15.75 -9.23
C VAL A 122 5.13 14.56 -9.65
N PHE A 123 4.59 14.58 -10.87
CA PHE A 123 3.82 13.44 -11.42
C PHE A 123 4.64 12.15 -11.38
N ARG A 124 5.88 12.17 -11.87
CA ARG A 124 6.80 11.01 -11.82
C ARG A 124 7.14 10.59 -10.39
N MET A 125 7.40 11.54 -9.49
CA MET A 125 7.65 11.23 -8.07
C MET A 125 6.44 10.59 -7.40
N ARG A 126 5.23 11.09 -7.66
CA ARG A 126 3.98 10.55 -7.13
C ARG A 126 3.71 9.15 -7.67
N HIS A 127 3.91 8.91 -8.96
CA HIS A 127 3.81 7.55 -9.52
C HIS A 127 4.80 6.59 -8.88
N LYS A 128 6.04 7.03 -8.65
CA LYS A 128 7.04 6.21 -7.97
C LYS A 128 6.65 5.90 -6.52
N LEU A 129 6.07 6.87 -5.81
CA LEU A 129 5.54 6.67 -4.46
C LEU A 129 4.39 5.66 -4.44
N LEU A 130 3.40 5.83 -5.32
CA LEU A 130 2.25 4.94 -5.38
C LEU A 130 2.65 3.51 -5.73
N HIS A 131 3.56 3.33 -6.69
CA HIS A 131 4.09 2.01 -7.02
C HIS A 131 4.90 1.38 -5.87
N PHE A 132 5.68 2.18 -5.15
CA PHE A 132 6.41 1.69 -3.98
C PHE A 132 5.45 1.24 -2.86
N ILE A 133 4.36 1.98 -2.63
CA ILE A 133 3.30 1.59 -1.68
C ILE A 133 2.64 0.29 -2.14
N GLU A 134 2.28 0.18 -3.42
CA GLU A 134 1.72 -1.05 -4.01
C GLU A 134 2.64 -2.26 -3.79
N MET A 135 3.96 -2.11 -4.02
CA MET A 135 4.92 -3.17 -3.79
C MET A 135 5.02 -3.61 -2.32
N ILE A 136 4.85 -2.68 -1.37
CA ILE A 136 4.84 -3.01 0.06
C ILE A 136 3.56 -3.79 0.39
N LEU A 137 2.40 -3.23 0.04
CA LEU A 137 1.09 -3.81 0.32
C LEU A 137 0.88 -5.19 -0.34
N ALA A 138 1.51 -5.45 -1.49
CA ALA A 138 1.38 -6.72 -2.18
C ALA A 138 1.94 -7.92 -1.40
N ASN A 139 2.84 -7.69 -0.44
CA ASN A 139 3.42 -8.74 0.39
C ASN A 139 2.71 -8.92 1.74
N ASP A 140 1.80 -8.02 2.08
CA ASP A 140 1.04 -8.09 3.32
C ASP A 140 -0.17 -9.00 3.14
N SER A 141 -0.51 -9.70 4.21
CA SER A 141 -1.77 -10.42 4.36
C SER A 141 -2.58 -9.82 5.49
N VAL A 142 -3.90 -9.99 5.41
CA VAL A 142 -4.85 -9.46 6.38
C VAL A 142 -5.48 -10.62 7.14
N GLY A 143 -5.30 -10.65 8.46
CA GLY A 143 -5.67 -11.78 9.30
C GLY A 143 -6.59 -11.46 10.49
N ASP A 144 -6.72 -12.46 11.35
CA ASP A 144 -7.49 -12.46 12.61
C ASP A 144 -8.98 -12.19 12.44
N VAL A 145 -9.36 -10.91 12.45
CA VAL A 145 -10.73 -10.45 12.34
C VAL A 145 -10.77 -9.37 11.29
N ALA A 146 -11.35 -9.70 10.14
CA ALA A 146 -11.31 -8.88 8.94
C ALA A 146 -12.71 -8.54 8.45
N GLU A 147 -12.89 -7.33 7.93
CA GLU A 147 -14.10 -6.88 7.25
C GLU A 147 -13.79 -6.75 5.76
N ILE A 148 -14.63 -7.35 4.93
CA ILE A 148 -14.52 -7.36 3.47
C ILE A 148 -15.71 -6.58 2.89
N ASP A 149 -15.41 -5.64 2.01
CA ASP A 149 -16.41 -4.83 1.31
C ASP A 149 -15.92 -4.46 -0.10
N GLU A 150 -16.87 -4.19 -1.00
CA GLU A 150 -16.59 -3.74 -2.36
C GLU A 150 -17.08 -2.32 -2.61
N LYS A 151 -16.16 -1.47 -3.07
CA LYS A 151 -16.47 -0.10 -3.46
C LYS A 151 -16.45 0.03 -4.97
N TYR A 152 -17.51 0.61 -5.53
CA TYR A 152 -17.62 0.85 -6.96
C TYR A 152 -17.36 2.31 -7.29
N ILE A 153 -16.42 2.55 -8.23
CA ILE A 153 -16.15 3.88 -8.76
C ILE A 153 -16.30 3.88 -10.28
N LEU A 154 -16.73 5.00 -10.87
CA LEU A 154 -16.79 5.12 -12.32
C LEU A 154 -15.39 5.05 -12.94
N ALA A 155 -15.23 4.18 -13.94
CA ALA A 155 -14.01 4.09 -14.72
C ALA A 155 -13.66 5.45 -15.33
N SER A 156 -12.39 5.84 -15.23
CA SER A 156 -11.91 7.16 -15.63
C SER A 156 -10.89 7.07 -16.75
N HIS A 157 -11.34 7.26 -17.99
CA HIS A 157 -10.47 7.30 -19.18
C HIS A 157 -9.94 8.70 -19.47
N LYS A 158 -9.53 9.45 -18.43
CA LYS A 158 -9.09 10.84 -18.59
C LYS A 158 -7.88 10.89 -19.52
N GLY A 159 -7.94 11.73 -20.56
CA GLY A 159 -6.88 11.87 -21.56
C GLY A 159 -6.89 10.80 -22.66
N THR A 160 -7.87 9.89 -22.66
CA THR A 160 -8.08 8.90 -23.71
C THR A 160 -9.44 9.15 -24.38
N LYS A 161 -9.48 9.24 -25.70
CA LYS A 161 -10.73 9.31 -26.45
C LYS A 161 -11.19 7.89 -26.76
N LEU A 162 -12.33 7.50 -26.22
CA LEU A 162 -12.96 6.22 -26.51
C LEU A 162 -13.98 6.41 -27.62
N GLU A 163 -14.02 5.46 -28.56
CA GLU A 163 -14.99 5.48 -29.64
C GLU A 163 -16.39 5.16 -29.08
N GLY A 164 -17.40 5.94 -29.48
CA GLY A 164 -18.78 5.75 -29.03
C GLY A 164 -19.06 6.13 -27.56
N VAL A 165 -18.09 6.70 -26.83
CA VAL A 165 -18.28 7.13 -25.44
C VAL A 165 -18.10 8.64 -25.32
N ASP A 166 -19.11 9.32 -24.80
CA ASP A 166 -19.07 10.76 -24.62
C ASP A 166 -18.05 11.20 -23.56
N PRO A 167 -17.38 12.35 -23.76
CA PRO A 167 -16.49 12.92 -22.76
C PRO A 167 -17.21 13.17 -21.44
N ARG A 168 -16.70 12.55 -20.38
CA ARG A 168 -17.25 12.67 -19.03
C ARG A 168 -16.93 14.02 -18.40
N LYS A 169 -17.93 14.63 -17.74
CA LYS A 169 -17.74 15.81 -16.87
C LYS A 169 -17.28 15.38 -15.47
N HIS A 170 -16.46 16.21 -14.81
CA HIS A 170 -16.02 15.91 -13.44
C HIS A 170 -17.24 15.83 -12.49
N GLY A 171 -17.28 14.82 -11.61
CA GLY A 171 -18.39 14.61 -10.68
C GLY A 171 -19.67 14.01 -11.29
N SER A 172 -19.66 13.60 -12.57
CA SER A 172 -20.81 12.95 -13.19
C SER A 172 -21.14 11.60 -12.54
N ILE A 173 -22.43 11.30 -12.40
CA ILE A 173 -22.96 10.04 -11.89
C ILE A 173 -23.04 9.00 -13.02
N ALA A 174 -23.15 7.72 -12.67
CA ALA A 174 -23.36 6.64 -13.62
C ALA A 174 -24.62 6.91 -14.47
N PRO A 175 -24.59 6.69 -15.80
CA PRO A 175 -25.75 6.92 -16.66
C PRO A 175 -26.93 5.99 -16.35
N LYS A 176 -26.63 4.80 -15.80
CA LYS A 176 -27.62 3.77 -15.46
C LYS A 176 -27.49 3.42 -13.97
N PRO A 177 -28.62 3.17 -13.27
CA PRO A 177 -28.59 2.65 -11.92
C PRO A 177 -28.07 1.20 -11.90
N GLY A 178 -27.46 0.82 -10.77
CA GLY A 178 -26.95 -0.54 -10.54
C GLY A 178 -25.48 -0.74 -10.92
N ILE A 179 -24.96 -1.92 -10.57
CA ILE A 179 -23.57 -2.30 -10.82
C ILE A 179 -23.45 -2.73 -12.29
N THR A 180 -22.69 -1.95 -13.07
CA THR A 180 -22.47 -2.14 -14.51
C THR A 180 -20.99 -2.20 -14.84
N ASP A 181 -20.64 -2.65 -16.04
CA ASP A 181 -19.28 -2.80 -16.56
C ASP A 181 -18.50 -1.49 -16.73
N ILE A 182 -19.14 -0.34 -16.50
CA ILE A 182 -18.51 0.99 -16.45
C ILE A 182 -17.98 1.36 -15.05
N LEU A 183 -18.29 0.56 -14.03
CA LEU A 183 -17.80 0.74 -12.67
C LEU A 183 -16.59 -0.15 -12.46
N VAL A 184 -15.49 0.40 -11.94
CA VAL A 184 -14.37 -0.37 -11.42
C VAL A 184 -14.77 -0.87 -10.03
N CYS A 185 -14.69 -2.18 -9.83
CA CYS A 185 -14.87 -2.80 -8.51
C CYS A 185 -13.55 -2.75 -7.75
N ILE A 186 -13.56 -2.06 -6.62
CA ILE A 186 -12.45 -2.02 -5.67
C ILE A 186 -12.83 -2.95 -4.53
N MET A 187 -12.19 -4.12 -4.48
CA MET A 187 -12.36 -5.07 -3.39
C MET A 187 -11.43 -4.66 -2.25
N THR A 188 -11.96 -4.60 -1.03
CA THR A 188 -11.24 -4.12 0.15
C THR A 188 -11.40 -5.11 1.29
N VAL A 189 -10.31 -5.32 2.04
CA VAL A 189 -10.33 -6.06 3.30
C VAL A 189 -9.50 -5.30 4.33
N VAL A 190 -10.05 -5.14 5.52
CA VAL A 190 -9.44 -4.39 6.62
C VAL A 190 -9.52 -5.24 7.89
N SER A 191 -8.40 -5.44 8.58
CA SER A 191 -8.39 -6.04 9.92
C SER A 191 -8.61 -4.99 11.01
N ARG A 192 -9.01 -5.43 12.20
CA ARG A 192 -9.12 -4.55 13.39
C ARG A 192 -7.79 -3.87 13.76
N GLY A 193 -6.65 -4.46 13.42
CA GLY A 193 -5.33 -3.89 13.63
C GLY A 193 -4.93 -2.80 12.62
N GLY A 194 -5.74 -2.57 11.58
CA GLY A 194 -5.48 -1.58 10.53
C GLY A 194 -4.81 -2.14 9.28
N ASN A 195 -4.37 -3.41 9.30
CA ASN A 195 -3.84 -4.07 8.11
C ASN A 195 -4.92 -4.12 7.04
N THR A 196 -4.56 -3.68 5.85
CA THR A 196 -5.53 -3.42 4.79
C THR A 196 -4.99 -3.93 3.46
N PHE A 197 -5.84 -4.62 2.71
CA PHE A 197 -5.55 -4.98 1.33
C PHE A 197 -6.66 -4.48 0.42
N ILE A 198 -6.28 -3.78 -0.65
CA ILE A 198 -7.20 -3.15 -1.60
C ILE A 198 -6.72 -3.51 -3.01
N HIS A 199 -7.61 -4.07 -3.83
CA HIS A 199 -7.26 -4.43 -5.19
C HIS A 199 -8.46 -4.34 -6.14
N THR A 200 -8.18 -4.05 -7.41
CA THR A 200 -9.18 -4.02 -8.48
C THR A 200 -8.94 -5.15 -9.47
N TYR A 201 -9.88 -6.08 -9.61
CA TYR A 201 -9.74 -7.23 -10.52
C TYR A 201 -10.54 -7.08 -11.82
N ASN A 202 -11.64 -6.35 -11.79
CA ASN A 202 -12.54 -6.22 -12.92
C ASN A 202 -13.30 -4.90 -12.91
N THR A 203 -14.07 -4.70 -13.98
CA THR A 203 -15.20 -3.77 -13.98
C THR A 203 -16.51 -4.53 -13.84
N GLY A 204 -17.53 -3.89 -13.26
CA GLY A 204 -18.79 -4.51 -12.91
C GLY A 204 -18.69 -5.37 -11.66
N ARG A 205 -19.66 -6.29 -11.50
CA ARG A 205 -19.76 -7.13 -10.31
C ARG A 205 -18.62 -8.16 -10.29
N PRO A 206 -17.93 -8.36 -9.16
CA PRO A 206 -16.87 -9.35 -9.05
C PRO A 206 -17.42 -10.78 -9.22
N THR A 207 -16.58 -11.66 -9.77
CA THR A 207 -16.88 -13.08 -9.96
C THR A 207 -16.24 -13.94 -8.87
N ASP A 208 -16.64 -15.21 -8.77
CA ASP A 208 -16.01 -16.17 -7.85
C ASP A 208 -14.49 -16.32 -8.09
N VAL A 209 -14.03 -16.13 -9.33
CA VAL A 209 -12.59 -16.13 -9.67
C VAL A 209 -11.90 -14.92 -9.04
N ASN A 210 -12.53 -13.75 -9.08
CA ASN A 210 -12.00 -12.54 -8.44
C ASN A 210 -11.99 -12.70 -6.91
N GLY A 211 -13.06 -13.26 -6.34
CA GLY A 211 -13.10 -13.63 -4.91
C GLY A 211 -11.99 -14.60 -4.53
N TYR A 212 -11.71 -15.60 -5.38
CA TYR A 212 -10.62 -16.54 -5.14
C TYR A 212 -9.24 -15.87 -5.11
N GLU A 213 -8.92 -15.03 -6.10
CA GLU A 213 -7.66 -14.31 -6.18
C GLU A 213 -7.50 -13.32 -5.01
N PHE A 214 -8.56 -12.57 -4.70
CA PHE A 214 -8.58 -11.62 -3.58
C PHE A 214 -8.31 -12.27 -2.23
N CYS A 215 -9.01 -13.37 -1.93
CA CYS A 215 -8.82 -14.08 -0.67
C CYS A 215 -7.43 -14.72 -0.51
N GLN A 216 -6.56 -14.74 -1.53
CA GLN A 216 -5.18 -15.18 -1.36
C GLN A 216 -4.40 -14.29 -0.37
N HIS A 217 -4.81 -13.03 -0.24
CA HIS A 217 -4.23 -12.04 0.67
C HIS A 217 -4.86 -12.03 2.06
N ILE A 218 -5.77 -12.97 2.37
CA ILE A 218 -6.39 -13.10 3.70
C ILE A 218 -5.74 -14.27 4.43
N ASP A 219 -5.27 -14.11 5.66
CA ASP A 219 -4.62 -15.21 6.39
C ASP A 219 -5.58 -16.39 6.60
N LYS A 220 -5.01 -17.60 6.64
CA LYS A 220 -5.78 -18.80 6.97
C LYS A 220 -6.31 -18.70 8.40
N GLU A 221 -7.44 -19.34 8.66
CA GLU A 221 -8.07 -19.37 9.99
C GLU A 221 -8.59 -18.02 10.51
N SER A 222 -8.63 -17.01 9.64
CA SER A 222 -9.22 -15.70 9.95
C SER A 222 -10.74 -15.77 10.09
N TYR A 223 -11.33 -14.81 10.80
CA TYR A 223 -12.78 -14.62 10.89
C TYR A 223 -13.21 -13.38 10.09
N CYS A 224 -13.94 -13.59 9.00
CA CYS A 224 -14.30 -12.55 8.05
C CYS A 224 -15.77 -12.12 8.20
N PHE A 225 -15.98 -10.81 8.20
CA PHE A 225 -17.30 -10.20 8.03
C PHE A 225 -17.42 -9.73 6.59
N THR A 226 -18.52 -10.08 5.93
CA THR A 226 -18.78 -9.64 4.56
C THR A 226 -20.20 -9.09 4.46
N ASP A 227 -20.46 -8.36 3.40
CA ASP A 227 -21.83 -8.10 2.98
C ASP A 227 -22.49 -9.39 2.42
N GLY A 228 -23.74 -9.29 1.97
CA GLY A 228 -24.53 -10.45 1.51
C GLY A 228 -24.07 -11.08 0.19
N ILE A 229 -22.89 -10.75 -0.35
CA ILE A 229 -22.36 -11.35 -1.57
C ILE A 229 -21.55 -12.62 -1.24
N ASN A 230 -21.94 -13.75 -1.82
CA ASN A 230 -21.36 -15.07 -1.54
C ASN A 230 -20.10 -15.40 -2.35
N ILE A 231 -19.53 -14.45 -3.09
CA ILE A 231 -18.36 -14.70 -3.96
C ILE A 231 -17.10 -15.11 -3.18
N TYR A 232 -17.08 -14.79 -1.88
CA TYR A 232 -15.96 -15.03 -0.98
C TYR A 232 -16.03 -16.41 -0.32
N ASP A 233 -17.24 -16.94 -0.11
CA ASP A 233 -17.53 -18.07 0.78
C ASP A 233 -16.69 -19.30 0.45
N TRP A 234 -16.65 -19.66 -0.83
CA TRP A 234 -15.90 -20.85 -1.27
C TRP A 234 -14.40 -20.69 -1.00
N SER A 235 -13.83 -19.53 -1.30
CA SER A 235 -12.41 -19.26 -1.13
C SER A 235 -12.03 -19.18 0.35
N LEU A 236 -12.82 -18.46 1.15
CA LEU A 236 -12.63 -18.35 2.60
C LEU A 236 -12.74 -19.71 3.30
N LYS A 237 -13.74 -20.52 2.93
CA LYS A 237 -13.88 -21.90 3.45
C LYS A 237 -12.66 -22.76 3.12
N LYS A 238 -12.10 -22.65 1.90
CA LYS A 238 -10.89 -23.38 1.50
C LYS A 238 -9.66 -22.97 2.32
N ARG A 239 -9.66 -21.76 2.90
CA ARG A 239 -8.60 -21.23 3.77
C ARG A 239 -8.85 -21.49 5.26
N ASN A 240 -9.85 -22.29 5.61
CA ASN A 240 -10.28 -22.57 6.98
C ASN A 240 -10.77 -21.31 7.73
N CYS A 241 -11.23 -20.29 7.01
CA CYS A 241 -11.72 -19.05 7.61
C CYS A 241 -13.19 -19.17 8.03
N GLY A 242 -13.54 -18.54 9.15
CA GLY A 242 -14.93 -18.30 9.53
C GLY A 242 -15.52 -17.15 8.71
N VAL A 243 -16.80 -17.22 8.36
CA VAL A 243 -17.50 -16.16 7.59
C VAL A 243 -18.81 -15.81 8.27
N LYS A 244 -19.07 -14.51 8.41
CA LYS A 244 -20.34 -13.98 8.89
C LYS A 244 -20.85 -12.88 7.97
N HIS A 245 -21.96 -13.16 7.30
CA HIS A 245 -22.68 -12.15 6.52
C HIS A 245 -23.43 -11.19 7.45
N LEU A 246 -23.17 -9.90 7.30
CA LEU A 246 -23.90 -8.86 8.00
C LEU A 246 -25.22 -8.60 7.26
N LYS A 247 -26.35 -8.65 7.99
CA LYS A 247 -27.65 -8.22 7.46
C LYS A 247 -27.80 -6.70 7.64
N LEU A 248 -28.24 -6.02 6.60
CA LEU A 248 -28.48 -4.57 6.57
C LEU A 248 -29.56 -4.05 7.54
N ASP A 249 -30.23 -4.93 8.30
CA ASP A 249 -31.34 -4.57 9.20
C ASP A 249 -30.92 -3.86 10.51
N VAL A 250 -29.64 -3.55 10.72
CA VAL A 250 -29.13 -3.03 12.01
C VAL A 250 -28.58 -1.59 11.93
N LEU A 251 -28.55 -0.94 10.76
CA LEU A 251 -27.93 0.39 10.59
C LEU A 251 -28.90 1.59 10.56
N LEU A 252 -30.19 1.40 10.86
CA LEU A 252 -31.17 2.51 10.90
C LEU A 252 -31.55 3.00 12.31
N THR A 253 -30.84 2.57 13.36
CA THR A 253 -31.15 3.02 14.73
C THR A 253 -29.90 3.30 15.56
N ILE A 254 -29.10 4.28 15.15
CA ILE A 254 -28.27 5.10 16.07
C ILE A 254 -28.33 6.54 15.58
#